data_AF-A0A3P3VTY7-F1
#
_entry.id   AF-A0A3P3VTY7-F1
#
_cell.length_a   1.000
_cell.length_b   1.000
_cell.length_c   1.000
_cell.angle_alpha   90.00
_cell.angle_beta   90.00
_cell.angle_gamma   90.00
#
_symmetry.space_group_name_H-M   'P 1'
#
loop_
_entity.id
_entity.type
_entity.pdbx_description
1 polymer ?
#
loop_
_entity_poly.entity_id
_entity_poly.type
_entity_poly.pdbx_seq_one_letter_code
_entity_poly.pdbx_strand_id
1 'polypeptide(L)'
;MPAYPADMIGIDRWVRWQLIDGRKVPLQVSGRYASSTDSGTWSSYREASRAKVGDGLGFVLDGDGFGCFDLDDVLVDGDLLPAARKFLDEHESWLVEISPSGKGLHVWVYADSQAGWVRDIDGIKVEFYTRGRYMTMTGVKFQQ
;
A
#
# COMPACT_ATOMS: atom_id res chain seq x y z
N MET A 1 3.53 -8.83 14.82
CA MET A 1 2.95 -8.66 13.47
C MET A 1 2.12 -7.39 13.47
N PRO A 2 2.12 -6.62 12.38
CA PRO A 2 1.24 -5.47 12.24
C PRO A 2 -0.18 -6.00 12.15
N ALA A 3 -1.02 -5.57 13.09
CA ALA A 3 -2.43 -5.89 13.03
C ALA A 3 -3.06 -4.96 11.98
N TYR A 4 -3.30 -5.49 10.77
CA TYR A 4 -4.22 -4.84 9.83
C TYR A 4 -5.64 -4.88 10.41
N PRO A 5 -6.49 -3.88 10.11
CA PRO A 5 -7.89 -3.90 10.52
C PRO A 5 -8.61 -5.19 10.11
N ALA A 6 -9.53 -5.68 10.95
CA ALA A 6 -10.19 -6.97 10.75
C ALA A 6 -11.09 -6.99 9.50
N ASP A 7 -11.72 -5.84 9.19
CA ASP A 7 -12.44 -5.59 7.96
C ASP A 7 -11.52 -5.71 6.72
N MET A 8 -10.30 -5.17 6.76
CA MET A 8 -9.31 -5.32 5.68
C MET A 8 -8.87 -6.78 5.50
N ILE A 9 -8.58 -7.47 6.61
CA ILE A 9 -8.17 -8.89 6.58
C ILE A 9 -9.29 -9.78 6.04
N GLY A 10 -10.55 -9.44 6.33
CA GLY A 10 -11.73 -10.22 5.96
C GLY A 10 -12.15 -10.14 4.48
N ILE A 11 -11.51 -9.29 3.67
CA ILE A 11 -11.86 -9.11 2.26
C ILE A 11 -10.85 -9.84 1.36
N ASP A 12 -11.35 -10.63 0.41
CA ASP A 12 -10.55 -11.47 -0.50
C ASP A 12 -9.96 -10.67 -1.67
N ARG A 13 -9.08 -9.72 -1.36
CA ARG A 13 -8.37 -8.92 -2.37
C ARG A 13 -6.87 -8.76 -2.09
N TRP A 14 -6.30 -9.79 -1.49
CA TRP A 14 -4.89 -9.89 -1.21
C TRP A 14 -4.16 -10.52 -2.39
N VAL A 15 -2.99 -9.98 -2.69
CA VAL A 15 -2.08 -10.46 -3.73
C VAL A 15 -0.69 -10.65 -3.15
N ARG A 16 0.17 -11.31 -3.92
CA ARG A 16 1.63 -11.24 -3.74
C ARG A 16 2.19 -10.18 -4.69
N TRP A 17 3.45 -9.83 -4.56
CA TRP A 17 4.15 -9.08 -5.59
C TRP A 17 5.61 -9.50 -5.68
N GLN A 18 6.24 -9.23 -6.82
CA GLN A 18 7.68 -9.45 -7.03
C GLN A 18 8.28 -8.23 -7.74
N LEU A 19 9.52 -7.87 -7.38
CA LEU A 19 10.30 -6.88 -8.10
C LEU A 19 10.81 -7.49 -9.42
N ILE A 20 10.29 -7.00 -10.54
CA ILE A 20 10.66 -7.40 -11.90
C ILE A 20 10.98 -6.13 -12.68
N ASP A 21 12.20 -6.02 -13.19
CA ASP A 21 12.67 -4.86 -13.96
C ASP A 21 12.41 -3.51 -13.25
N GLY A 22 12.66 -3.47 -11.94
CA GLY A 22 12.46 -2.28 -11.11
C GLY A 22 10.99 -1.97 -10.76
N ARG A 23 10.05 -2.82 -11.17
CA ARG A 23 8.61 -2.66 -10.88
C ARG A 23 8.13 -3.73 -9.92
N LYS A 24 7.30 -3.33 -8.96
CA LYS A 24 6.62 -4.27 -8.07
C LYS A 24 5.39 -4.81 -8.82
N VAL A 25 5.50 -6.00 -9.39
CA VAL A 25 4.47 -6.63 -10.22
C VAL A 25 3.58 -7.51 -9.35
N PRO A 26 2.24 -7.33 -9.34
CA PRO A 26 1.34 -8.13 -8.53
C PRO A 26 1.20 -9.55 -9.09
N LEU A 27 1.16 -10.52 -8.18
CA LEU A 27 1.09 -11.95 -8.45
C LEU A 27 -0.07 -12.59 -7.67
N GLN A 28 -0.70 -13.58 -8.29
CA GLN A 28 -1.55 -14.56 -7.63
C GLN A 28 -0.69 -15.42 -6.69
N VAL A 29 -1.32 -16.09 -5.72
CA VAL A 29 -0.63 -17.07 -4.85
C VAL A 29 -0.03 -18.25 -5.61
N SER A 30 -0.48 -18.48 -6.85
CA SER A 30 0.07 -19.47 -7.78
C SER A 30 1.35 -19.02 -8.50
N GLY A 31 1.70 -17.73 -8.40
CA GLY A 31 2.84 -17.12 -9.11
C GLY A 31 2.54 -16.58 -10.50
N ARG A 32 1.31 -16.72 -11.01
CA ARG A 32 0.85 -16.00 -12.21
C ARG A 32 0.65 -14.52 -11.91
N TYR A 33 0.64 -13.66 -12.93
CA TYR A 33 0.28 -12.26 -12.75
C TYR A 33 -1.15 -12.10 -12.20
N ALA A 34 -1.30 -11.16 -11.27
CA ALA A 34 -2.59 -10.68 -10.80
C ALA A 34 -2.92 -9.34 -11.45
N SER A 35 -4.20 -9.02 -11.52
CA SER A 35 -4.71 -7.74 -11.98
C SER A 35 -5.14 -6.89 -10.78
N SER A 36 -5.03 -5.58 -10.85
CA SER A 36 -5.62 -4.67 -9.84
C SER A 36 -7.10 -4.36 -10.09
N THR A 37 -7.71 -4.97 -11.10
CA THR A 37 -9.12 -4.71 -11.49
C THR A 37 -9.90 -5.99 -11.83
N ASP A 38 -9.28 -7.17 -11.71
CA ASP A 38 -9.97 -8.46 -11.90
C ASP A 38 -9.90 -9.27 -10.60
N SER A 39 -11.03 -9.31 -9.89
CA SER A 39 -11.17 -10.00 -8.60
C SER A 39 -10.95 -11.50 -8.68
N GLY A 40 -11.09 -12.12 -9.86
CA GLY A 40 -10.75 -13.52 -10.08
C GLY A 40 -9.26 -13.83 -9.93
N THR A 41 -8.41 -12.80 -9.84
CA THR A 41 -6.96 -12.93 -9.65
C THR A 41 -6.49 -12.62 -8.22
N TRP A 42 -7.41 -12.33 -7.30
CA TRP A 42 -7.06 -12.05 -5.91
C TRP A 42 -7.23 -13.28 -5.02
N SER A 43 -6.88 -13.15 -3.75
CA SER A 43 -6.94 -14.23 -2.78
C SER A 43 -7.28 -13.72 -1.39
N SER A 44 -7.58 -14.64 -0.47
CA SER A 44 -7.75 -14.32 0.94
C SER A 44 -6.43 -13.89 1.59
N TYR A 45 -6.49 -13.13 2.69
CA TYR A 45 -5.30 -12.80 3.50
C TYR A 45 -4.54 -14.07 3.92
N ARG A 46 -5.28 -15.12 4.30
CA ARG A 46 -4.69 -16.39 4.77
C ARG A 46 -3.87 -17.07 3.67
N GLU A 47 -4.36 -17.08 2.44
CA GLU A 47 -3.64 -17.69 1.32
C GLU A 47 -2.43 -16.85 0.92
N ALA A 48 -2.60 -15.53 0.75
CA ALA A 48 -1.50 -14.63 0.40
C ALA A 48 -0.40 -14.59 1.47
N SER A 49 -0.74 -14.59 2.75
CA SER A 49 0.24 -14.56 3.84
C SER A 49 1.05 -15.85 3.97
N ARG A 50 0.50 -16.99 3.52
CA ARG A 50 1.18 -18.30 3.54
C ARG A 50 1.94 -18.61 2.25
N ALA A 51 1.57 -17.97 1.14
CA ALA A 51 2.23 -18.16 -0.13
C ALA A 51 3.68 -17.66 -0.06
N LYS A 52 4.60 -18.47 -0.59
CA LYS A 52 6.05 -18.16 -0.63
C LYS A 52 6.48 -17.47 -1.92
N VAL A 53 5.54 -17.18 -2.82
CA VAL A 53 5.83 -16.57 -4.11
C VAL A 53 5.99 -15.06 -3.97
N GLY A 54 6.92 -14.50 -4.74
CA GLY A 54 7.25 -13.09 -4.73
C GLY A 54 7.87 -12.61 -3.43
N ASP A 55 8.12 -11.30 -3.39
CA ASP A 55 8.89 -10.61 -2.35
C ASP A 55 8.02 -10.12 -1.19
N GLY A 56 6.71 -10.00 -1.38
CA GLY A 56 5.84 -9.50 -0.33
C GLY A 56 4.35 -9.62 -0.60
N LEU A 57 3.57 -9.13 0.37
CA LEU A 57 2.12 -9.01 0.31
C LEU A 57 1.72 -7.72 -0.40
N GLY A 58 0.56 -7.74 -1.03
CA GLY A 58 -0.12 -6.57 -1.56
C GLY A 58 -1.62 -6.64 -1.29
N PHE A 59 -2.27 -5.49 -1.33
CA PHE A 59 -3.71 -5.36 -1.16
C PHE A 59 -4.28 -4.49 -2.28
N VAL A 60 -5.34 -4.97 -2.93
CA VAL A 60 -5.98 -4.23 -4.03
C VAL A 60 -7.00 -3.24 -3.47
N LEU A 61 -6.94 -2.01 -3.96
CA LEU A 61 -7.93 -0.97 -3.70
C LEU A 61 -9.02 -1.07 -4.78
N ASP A 62 -10.28 -1.24 -4.37
CA ASP A 62 -11.43 -1.42 -5.27
C ASP A 62 -12.56 -0.39 -5.06
N GLY A 63 -12.31 0.67 -4.29
CA GLY A 63 -13.23 1.80 -4.13
C GLY A 63 -14.37 1.56 -3.13
N ASP A 64 -14.15 0.71 -2.13
CA ASP A 64 -15.12 0.25 -1.13
C ASP A 64 -14.79 0.72 0.30
N GLY A 65 -14.12 1.86 0.44
CA GLY A 65 -13.87 2.50 1.73
C GLY A 65 -12.41 2.55 2.16
N PHE A 66 -11.49 1.94 1.41
CA PHE A 66 -10.04 2.02 1.70
C PHE A 66 -9.34 2.98 0.74
N GLY A 67 -8.45 3.81 1.29
CA GLY A 67 -7.55 4.67 0.54
C GLY A 67 -6.12 4.58 1.07
N CYS A 68 -5.16 4.90 0.21
CA CYS A 68 -3.75 4.99 0.59
C CYS A 68 -3.13 6.20 -0.08
N PHE A 69 -2.46 7.04 0.73
CA PHE A 69 -1.47 7.97 0.21
C PHE A 69 -0.13 7.24 0.11
N ASP A 70 0.54 7.37 -1.03
CA ASP A 70 1.90 6.90 -1.26
C ASP A 70 2.83 8.11 -1.31
N LEU A 71 3.72 8.20 -0.32
CA LEU A 71 4.68 9.28 -0.17
C LEU A 71 6.05 8.76 -0.58
N ASP A 72 6.53 9.22 -1.74
CA ASP A 72 7.81 8.80 -2.32
C ASP A 72 8.99 9.57 -1.71
N ASP A 73 10.08 8.86 -1.40
CA ASP A 73 11.38 9.43 -0.97
C ASP A 73 11.32 10.43 0.20
N VAL A 74 10.38 10.22 1.13
CA VAL A 74 10.18 11.07 2.32
C VAL A 74 11.01 10.70 3.53
N LEU A 75 11.77 9.59 3.46
CA LEU A 75 12.74 9.17 4.47
C LEU A 75 14.15 9.29 3.90
N VAL A 76 14.98 10.12 4.54
CA VAL A 76 16.40 10.30 4.19
C VAL A 76 17.24 9.83 5.37
N ASP A 77 18.03 8.79 5.17
CA ASP A 77 18.85 8.15 6.22
C ASP A 77 18.04 7.71 7.47
N GLY A 78 16.74 7.45 7.28
CA GLY A 78 15.79 7.07 8.33
C GLY A 78 15.01 8.24 8.93
N ASP A 79 15.39 9.48 8.62
CA ASP A 79 14.73 10.69 9.12
C ASP A 79 13.60 11.13 8.18
N LEU A 80 12.44 11.47 8.76
CA LEU A 80 11.28 11.96 8.04
C LEU A 80 11.46 13.42 7.62
N LEU A 81 11.20 13.72 6.34
CA LEU A 81 11.21 15.10 5.85
C LEU A 81 10.17 15.97 6.59
N PRO A 82 10.47 17.24 6.90
CA PRO A 82 9.52 18.14 7.58
C PRO A 82 8.17 18.29 6.85
N ALA A 83 8.18 18.33 5.51
CA ALA A 83 6.95 18.38 4.72
C ALA A 83 6.10 17.12 4.88
N ALA A 84 6.73 15.95 4.96
CA ALA A 84 6.03 14.69 5.22
C ALA A 84 5.50 14.62 6.65
N ARG A 85 6.24 15.14 7.65
CA ARG A 85 5.72 15.28 9.02
C ARG A 85 4.44 16.11 9.04
N LYS A 86 4.48 17.30 8.42
CA LYS A 86 3.30 18.17 8.32
C LYS A 86 2.12 17.47 7.63
N PHE A 87 2.39 16.74 6.54
CA PHE A 87 1.36 15.95 5.87
C PHE A 87 0.71 14.93 6.82
N LEU A 88 1.50 14.18 7.58
CA LEU A 88 0.99 13.21 8.56
C LEU A 88 0.18 13.88 9.68
N ASP A 89 0.58 15.07 10.13
CA ASP A 89 -0.13 15.82 11.17
C ASP A 89 -1.51 16.35 10.69
N GLU A 90 -1.65 16.59 9.39
CA GLU A 90 -2.89 17.09 8.76
C GLU A 90 -3.85 15.97 8.30
N HIS A 91 -3.38 14.72 8.23
CA HIS A 91 -4.14 13.59 7.69
C HIS A 91 -4.28 12.47 8.71
N GLU A 92 -5.50 12.32 9.26
CA GLU A 92 -5.82 11.18 10.12
C GLU A 92 -5.69 9.86 9.35
N SER A 93 -4.93 8.92 9.92
CA SER A 93 -4.68 7.60 9.34
C SER A 93 -4.73 6.52 10.41
N TRP A 94 -5.15 5.32 10.01
CA TRP A 94 -5.20 4.17 10.92
C TRP A 94 -3.93 3.31 10.85
N LEU A 95 -3.11 3.51 9.82
CA LEU A 95 -1.78 2.91 9.69
C LEU A 95 -0.87 3.80 8.85
N VAL A 96 0.37 3.97 9.32
CA VAL A 96 1.49 4.43 8.51
C VAL A 96 2.55 3.35 8.51
N GLU A 97 2.97 2.90 7.33
CA GLU A 97 4.02 1.89 7.18
C GLU A 97 5.12 2.33 6.21
N ILE A 98 6.34 1.91 6.48
CA ILE A 98 7.49 2.15 5.62
C ILE A 98 7.32 1.30 4.35
N SER A 99 7.44 1.93 3.18
CA SER A 99 7.30 1.24 1.89
C SER A 99 8.46 0.25 1.65
N PRO A 100 8.36 -0.69 0.70
CA PRO A 100 9.41 -1.71 0.52
C PRO A 100 10.79 -1.17 0.17
N SER A 101 10.89 0.07 -0.33
CA SER A 101 12.19 0.70 -0.62
C SER A 101 12.92 1.17 0.65
N GLY A 102 12.22 1.28 1.78
CA GLY A 102 12.74 1.91 3.00
C GLY A 102 12.79 3.44 2.95
N LYS A 103 12.41 4.05 1.82
CA LYS A 103 12.53 5.51 1.59
C LYS A 103 11.18 6.23 1.58
N GLY A 104 10.08 5.51 1.37
CA GLY A 104 8.74 6.08 1.31
C GLY A 104 7.84 5.60 2.43
N LEU A 105 6.64 6.17 2.51
CA LEU A 105 5.59 5.77 3.44
C LEU A 105 4.28 5.48 2.70
N HIS A 106 3.58 4.43 3.10
CA HIS A 106 2.16 4.29 2.83
C HIS A 106 1.37 4.79 4.03
N VAL A 107 0.46 5.74 3.78
CA VAL A 107 -0.45 6.31 4.78
C VAL A 107 -1.86 5.84 4.46
N TRP A 108 -2.36 4.92 5.28
CA TRP A 108 -3.63 4.25 5.06
C TRP A 108 -4.78 4.94 5.76
N VAL A 109 -5.85 5.17 5.01
CA VAL A 109 -7.04 5.92 5.45
C VAL A 109 -8.32 5.20 5.05
N TYR A 110 -9.42 5.58 5.68
CA TYR A 110 -10.75 5.28 5.15
C TYR A 110 -11.17 6.40 4.20
N ALA A 111 -11.65 6.06 3.01
CA ALA A 111 -11.99 7.06 1.99
C ALA A 111 -13.04 6.56 0.99
N ASP A 112 -13.90 7.48 0.56
CA ASP A 112 -14.85 7.25 -0.54
C ASP A 112 -14.13 7.05 -1.88
N SER A 113 -14.75 6.28 -2.76
CA SER A 113 -14.25 6.00 -4.10
C SER A 113 -14.07 7.29 -4.92
N GLN A 114 -12.84 7.56 -5.36
CA GLN A 114 -12.53 8.68 -6.24
C GLN A 114 -11.46 8.33 -7.27
N ALA A 115 -11.26 9.24 -8.23
CA ALA A 115 -10.14 9.12 -9.17
C ALA A 115 -8.83 9.35 -8.41
N GLY A 116 -7.85 8.47 -8.65
CA GLY A 116 -6.52 8.65 -8.10
C GLY A 116 -5.83 9.88 -8.67
N TRP A 117 -4.90 10.44 -7.92
CA TRP A 117 -4.16 11.64 -8.32
C TRP A 117 -2.73 11.60 -7.81
N VAL A 118 -1.87 12.40 -8.44
CA VAL A 118 -0.48 12.65 -8.05
C VAL A 118 -0.28 14.15 -7.94
N ARG A 119 0.30 14.62 -6.83
CA ARG A 119 0.56 16.03 -6.57
C ARG A 119 1.91 16.22 -5.89
N ASP A 120 2.50 17.38 -6.15
CA ASP A 120 3.54 17.93 -5.31
C ASP A 120 2.88 18.73 -4.18
N ILE A 121 3.17 18.39 -2.93
CA ILE A 121 2.67 19.07 -1.74
C ILE A 121 3.88 19.48 -0.92
N ASP A 122 4.15 20.78 -0.81
CA ASP A 122 5.30 21.32 -0.07
C ASP A 122 6.66 20.67 -0.45
N GLY A 123 6.83 20.29 -1.73
CA GLY A 123 8.06 19.71 -2.26
C GLY A 123 8.18 18.18 -2.10
N ILE A 124 7.14 17.50 -1.62
CA ILE A 124 7.07 16.03 -1.63
C ILE A 124 6.04 15.54 -2.66
N LYS A 125 6.35 14.43 -3.33
CA LYS A 125 5.43 13.77 -4.26
C LYS A 125 4.48 12.88 -3.46
N VAL A 126 3.19 13.18 -3.56
CA VAL A 126 2.10 12.44 -2.92
C VAL A 126 1.19 11.87 -3.99
N GLU A 127 1.00 10.55 -3.99
CA GLU A 127 -0.03 9.89 -4.78
C GLU A 127 -1.18 9.46 -3.87
N PHE A 128 -2.41 9.55 -4.34
CA PHE A 128 -3.57 9.03 -3.62
C PHE A 128 -4.40 8.12 -4.49
N TYR A 129 -4.75 6.96 -3.93
CA TYR A 129 -5.57 5.97 -4.62
C TYR A 129 -6.64 5.41 -3.68
N THR A 130 -7.82 5.17 -4.24
CA THR A 130 -8.91 4.44 -3.58
C THR A 130 -9.39 3.25 -4.41
N ARG A 131 -8.99 3.16 -5.69
CA ARG A 131 -9.42 2.08 -6.61
C ARG A 131 -8.43 1.84 -7.75
N GLY A 132 -8.50 0.67 -8.38
CA GLY A 132 -7.80 0.35 -9.63
C GLY A 132 -6.29 0.18 -9.51
N ARG A 133 -5.76 0.23 -8.28
CA ARG A 133 -4.36 0.01 -7.92
C ARG A 133 -4.29 -1.03 -6.83
N TYR A 134 -3.11 -1.62 -6.65
CA TYR A 134 -2.78 -2.35 -5.46
C TYR A 134 -1.65 -1.63 -4.74
N MET A 135 -1.62 -1.74 -3.42
CA MET A 135 -0.54 -1.23 -2.59
C MET A 135 0.26 -2.40 -2.04
N THR A 136 1.58 -2.28 -2.02
CA THR A 136 2.42 -3.25 -1.31
C THR A 136 2.23 -3.11 0.19
N MET A 137 2.20 -4.23 0.90
CA MET A 137 1.98 -4.31 2.34
C MET A 137 3.27 -4.75 3.00
N THR A 138 3.93 -3.87 3.75
CA THR A 138 5.17 -4.22 4.46
C THR A 138 4.91 -4.60 5.90
N GLY A 139 3.92 -3.94 6.51
CA GLY A 139 3.66 -4.08 7.92
C GLY A 139 4.73 -3.48 8.83
N VAL A 140 5.75 -2.84 8.27
CA VAL A 140 6.79 -2.16 9.04
C VAL A 140 6.21 -0.82 9.46
N LYS A 141 5.56 -0.80 10.63
CA LYS A 141 4.94 0.42 11.17
C LYS A 141 5.98 1.52 11.29
N PHE A 142 5.68 2.68 10.72
CA PHE A 142 6.43 3.89 10.99
C PHE A 142 5.98 4.44 12.35
N GLN A 143 6.91 4.56 13.30
CA GLN A 143 6.63 5.15 14.60
C GLN A 143 6.89 6.65 14.48
N GLN A 144 5.86 7.45 14.77
CA GLN A 144 5.93 8.91 14.73
C GLN A 144 6.86 9.47 15.80
#